data_AF-A0ABC9E4J4-F1
#
_entry.id   AF-A0ABC9E4J4-F1
#
_cell.length_a   1.000
_cell.length_b   1.000
_cell.length_c   1.000
_cell.angle_alpha   90.00
_cell.angle_beta   90.00
_cell.angle_gamma   90.00
#
_symmetry.space_group_name_H-M   'P 1'
#
loop_
_entity.id
_entity.type
_entity.pdbx_description
1 polymer ?
#
loop_
_entity_poly.entity_id
_entity_poly.type
_entity_poly.pdbx_seq_one_letter_code
_entity_poly.pdbx_strand_id
1 'polypeptide(L)'
;MVAATTTTSVVALLFAAAFLTIATHAVDIEHHQGKPPQYKTSDLVTNSCANMRAHDWIPQFTRKRCESTLRSDKQSVVAKDERDLALISMDLLQSSAAKVDNVLRQHSDSGHHSSSTTLAIRYCRLDYAAVARTVPMCRAMVHEYVAVPGDPTAGDDFYDCIARLGNAAANCWGYVLADDELAKVVSKEVGEVFQRATLVRAMVEVMIGFRHDSS
;
A
#
# COMPACT_ATOMS: atom_id res chain seq x y z
N MET A 1 47.49 16.22 21.96
CA MET A 1 46.45 16.09 22.99
C MET A 1 45.22 16.84 22.52
N VAL A 2 44.10 16.15 22.33
CA VAL A 2 42.80 16.74 21.99
C VAL A 2 42.15 17.20 23.30
N ALA A 3 41.79 18.47 23.40
CA ALA A 3 41.06 19.00 24.54
C ALA A 3 39.55 18.87 24.26
N ALA A 4 38.88 18.03 25.04
CA ALA A 4 37.43 18.05 25.18
C ALA A 4 37.07 18.94 26.37
N THR A 5 36.15 19.88 26.18
CA THR A 5 35.44 20.46 27.33
C THR A 5 34.02 20.85 26.93
N THR A 6 33.13 20.44 27.82
CA THR A 6 31.68 20.31 27.79
C THR A 6 30.98 21.67 27.82
N THR A 7 29.91 21.85 27.04
CA THR A 7 28.96 22.96 27.22
C THR A 7 27.62 22.42 27.71
N THR A 8 27.28 22.77 28.95
CA THR A 8 25.95 22.70 29.54
C THR A 8 25.07 23.83 29.01
N SER A 9 23.80 23.55 28.74
CA SER A 9 22.74 24.57 28.77
C SER A 9 21.42 23.95 29.19
N VAL A 10 20.88 24.52 30.26
CA VAL A 10 19.63 24.19 30.95
C VAL A 10 18.62 25.26 30.57
N VAL A 11 17.47 24.88 30.01
CA VAL A 11 16.23 25.69 29.98
C VAL A 11 15.06 24.68 29.98
N ALA A 12 14.58 24.28 31.15
CA ALA A 12 13.47 24.88 31.92
C ALA A 12 12.07 24.43 31.43
N LEU A 13 11.51 23.50 32.20
CA LEU A 13 10.12 23.04 32.24
C LEU A 13 9.15 24.15 32.66
N LEU A 14 8.10 24.39 31.88
CA LEU A 14 6.80 24.97 32.27
C LEU A 14 5.80 24.40 31.24
N PHE A 15 4.68 23.74 31.56
CA PHE A 15 3.59 24.18 32.41
C PHE A 15 2.81 22.97 32.95
N ALA A 16 2.60 22.97 34.27
CA ALA A 16 1.53 22.21 34.91
C ALA A 16 0.47 23.22 35.36
N ALA A 17 -0.80 23.03 34.99
CA ALA A 17 -1.96 23.30 35.83
C ALA A 17 -3.26 22.88 35.11
N ALA A 18 -4.04 22.09 35.83
CA ALA A 18 -5.33 21.56 35.47
C ALA A 18 -6.43 22.63 35.47
N PHE A 19 -7.45 22.45 34.63
CA PHE A 19 -8.81 22.89 34.92
C PHE A 19 -9.80 21.77 34.58
N LEU A 20 -10.27 21.11 35.64
CA LEU A 20 -11.50 20.34 35.67
C LEU A 20 -12.69 21.31 35.57
N THR A 21 -13.54 21.14 34.57
CA THR A 21 -14.93 21.62 34.61
C THR A 21 -15.84 20.51 34.11
N ILE A 22 -16.55 19.90 35.06
CA ILE A 22 -17.67 19.00 34.82
C ILE A 22 -18.86 19.89 34.45
N ALA A 23 -19.34 19.81 33.21
CA ALA A 23 -20.63 20.37 32.83
C ALA A 23 -21.64 19.24 32.78
N THR A 24 -22.53 19.20 33.76
CA THR A 24 -23.77 18.42 33.74
C THR A 24 -24.66 18.96 32.63
N HIS A 25 -24.86 18.19 31.56
CA HIS A 25 -25.90 18.49 30.59
C HIS A 25 -27.21 17.88 31.07
N ALA A 26 -28.21 18.75 31.28
CA ALA A 26 -29.59 18.35 31.52
C ALA A 26 -30.10 17.51 30.35
N VAL A 27 -30.78 16.40 30.66
CA VAL A 27 -31.49 15.59 29.67
C VAL A 27 -32.79 16.32 29.36
N ASP A 28 -32.81 17.09 28.28
CA ASP A 28 -34.07 17.48 27.64
C ASP A 28 -34.56 16.29 26.82
N ILE A 29 -35.65 15.66 27.28
CA ILE A 29 -36.38 14.67 26.50
C ILE A 29 -37.27 15.44 25.52
N GLU A 30 -36.68 15.94 24.44
CA GLU A 30 -37.46 16.34 23.27
C GLU A 30 -37.84 15.09 22.48
N HIS A 31 -39.15 14.88 22.36
CA HIS A 31 -39.78 13.84 21.56
C HIS A 31 -39.67 14.20 20.06
N HIS A 32 -38.45 14.19 19.54
CA HIS A 32 -38.24 14.26 18.10
C HIS A 32 -38.49 12.87 17.51
N GLN A 33 -39.59 12.73 16.78
CA GLN A 33 -39.78 11.74 15.72
C GLN A 33 -38.75 12.02 14.60
N GLY A 34 -37.48 11.77 14.91
CA GLY A 34 -36.38 11.80 13.97
C GLY A 34 -36.26 10.46 13.29
N LYS A 35 -36.34 10.47 11.96
CA LYS A 35 -35.96 9.39 11.05
C LYS A 35 -34.77 8.58 11.64
N PRO A 36 -34.82 7.23 11.64
CA PRO A 36 -33.74 6.42 12.22
C PRO A 36 -32.40 6.86 11.64
N PRO A 37 -31.32 6.89 12.45
CA PRO A 37 -30.00 7.28 11.99
C PRO A 37 -29.68 6.44 10.75
N GLN A 38 -29.51 7.13 9.62
CA GLN A 38 -29.15 6.51 8.36
C GLN A 38 -27.72 6.00 8.53
N TYR A 39 -27.59 4.75 8.98
CA TYR A 39 -26.31 4.06 9.02
C TYR A 39 -25.83 4.07 7.57
N LYS A 40 -24.76 4.82 7.28
CA LYS A 40 -24.10 4.73 5.97
C LYS A 40 -23.71 3.27 5.84
N THR A 41 -24.43 2.52 5.01
CA THR A 41 -24.00 1.20 4.57
C THR A 41 -22.63 1.42 3.93
N SER A 42 -21.59 1.02 4.64
CA SER A 42 -20.21 1.16 4.23
C SER A 42 -20.02 0.38 2.92
N ASP A 43 -19.49 1.06 1.89
CA ASP A 43 -19.28 0.44 0.57
C ASP A 43 -18.20 -0.66 0.64
N LEU A 44 -18.16 -1.53 -0.38
CA LEU A 44 -17.23 -2.66 -0.44
C LEU A 44 -15.78 -2.22 -0.21
N VAL A 45 -15.34 -1.15 -0.87
CA VAL A 45 -13.99 -0.59 -0.72
C VAL A 45 -13.70 -0.23 0.74
N THR A 46 -14.62 0.44 1.42
CA THR A 46 -14.46 0.85 2.82
C THR A 46 -14.37 -0.36 3.74
N ASN A 47 -15.20 -1.39 3.52
CA ASN A 47 -15.18 -2.62 4.31
C ASN A 47 -13.88 -3.40 4.09
N SER A 48 -13.47 -3.62 2.84
CA SER A 48 -12.24 -4.35 2.51
C SER A 48 -11.00 -3.61 3.04
N CYS A 49 -10.92 -2.29 2.89
CA CYS A 49 -9.81 -1.50 3.43
C CYS A 49 -9.79 -1.47 4.98
N ALA A 50 -10.93 -1.62 5.65
CA ALA A 50 -10.99 -1.70 7.11
C ALA A 50 -10.50 -3.05 7.65
N ASN A 51 -10.62 -4.11 6.86
CA ASN A 51 -10.24 -5.48 7.23
C ASN A 51 -8.81 -5.87 6.81
N MET A 52 -8.02 -4.94 6.26
CA MET A 52 -6.64 -5.22 5.88
C MET A 52 -5.77 -5.48 7.11
N ARG A 53 -4.82 -6.39 6.96
CA ARG A 53 -3.81 -6.64 7.98
C ARG A 53 -2.82 -5.48 8.08
N ALA A 54 -2.51 -5.08 9.31
CA ALA A 54 -1.37 -4.22 9.57
C ALA A 54 -0.07 -5.02 9.34
N HIS A 55 0.82 -4.48 8.52
CA HIS A 55 2.13 -5.06 8.25
C HIS A 55 3.20 -4.13 8.83
N ASP A 56 3.94 -4.60 9.82
CA ASP A 56 4.95 -3.81 10.54
C ASP A 56 6.08 -3.28 9.63
N TRP A 57 6.29 -3.94 8.50
CA TRP A 57 7.31 -3.59 7.50
C TRP A 57 6.79 -2.59 6.43
N ILE A 58 5.52 -2.14 6.52
CA ILE A 58 4.94 -1.12 5.64
C ILE A 58 4.07 -0.12 6.43
N PRO A 59 4.65 0.62 7.40
CA PRO A 59 3.89 1.52 8.28
C PRO A 59 3.13 2.63 7.53
N GLN A 60 3.57 2.98 6.31
CA GLN A 60 2.94 4.01 5.48
C GLN A 60 1.66 3.57 4.75
N PHE A 61 1.35 2.28 4.65
CA PHE A 61 0.14 1.83 3.97
C PHE A 61 -1.05 1.77 4.94
N THR A 62 -1.91 2.79 4.87
CA THR A 62 -3.04 2.99 5.79
C THR A 62 -4.38 2.67 5.14
N ARG A 63 -5.44 2.48 5.95
CA ARG A 63 -6.82 2.39 5.46
C ARG A 63 -7.18 3.53 4.50
N LYS A 64 -6.85 4.77 4.87
CA LYS A 64 -7.07 5.96 4.02
C LYS A 64 -6.35 5.84 2.67
N ARG A 65 -5.13 5.29 2.66
CA ARG A 65 -4.35 5.10 1.43
C ARG A 65 -4.94 4.02 0.55
N CYS A 66 -5.38 2.89 1.11
CA CYS A 66 -6.11 1.86 0.38
C CYS A 66 -7.37 2.43 -0.28
N GLU A 67 -8.22 3.10 0.51
CA GLU A 67 -9.47 3.69 0.03
C GLU A 67 -9.22 4.70 -1.09
N SER A 68 -8.25 5.60 -0.90
CA SER A 68 -7.90 6.60 -1.91
C SER A 68 -7.35 5.97 -3.19
N THR A 69 -6.63 4.86 -3.10
CA THR A 69 -6.03 4.20 -4.26
C THR A 69 -7.09 3.47 -5.06
N LEU A 70 -7.93 2.67 -4.41
CA LEU A 70 -9.03 1.96 -5.07
C LEU A 70 -10.03 2.95 -5.67
N ARG A 71 -10.44 4.00 -4.94
CA ARG A 71 -11.37 5.01 -5.46
C ARG A 71 -10.81 5.88 -6.60
N SER A 72 -9.50 5.85 -6.84
CA SER A 72 -8.93 6.50 -8.02
C SER A 72 -9.24 5.73 -9.31
N ASP A 73 -9.59 4.44 -9.19
CA ASP A 73 -10.03 3.59 -10.28
C ASP A 73 -11.57 3.50 -10.32
N LYS A 74 -12.15 3.79 -11.50
CA LYS A 74 -13.61 3.77 -11.66
C LYS A 74 -14.19 2.36 -11.56
N GLN A 75 -13.39 1.33 -11.84
CA GLN A 75 -13.83 -0.07 -11.75
C GLN A 75 -14.04 -0.50 -10.30
N SER A 76 -13.36 0.11 -9.33
CA SER A 76 -13.58 -0.21 -7.91
C SER A 76 -14.98 0.14 -7.41
N VAL A 77 -15.71 1.03 -8.09
CA VAL A 77 -17.11 1.39 -7.73
C VAL A 77 -18.10 0.30 -8.12
N VAL A 78 -17.78 -0.50 -9.15
CA VAL A 78 -18.64 -1.56 -9.67
C VAL A 78 -18.17 -2.97 -9.27
N ALA A 79 -17.10 -3.06 -8.47
CA ALA A 79 -16.62 -4.30 -7.90
C ALA A 79 -17.74 -4.95 -7.06
N LYS A 80 -17.96 -6.25 -7.29
CA LYS A 80 -19.04 -7.01 -6.66
C LYS A 80 -18.60 -7.68 -5.36
N ASP A 81 -17.32 -8.01 -5.28
CA ASP A 81 -16.72 -8.74 -4.16
C ASP A 81 -15.22 -8.40 -4.01
N GLU A 82 -14.60 -8.96 -2.98
CA GLU A 82 -13.19 -8.78 -2.67
C GLU A 82 -12.27 -9.31 -3.78
N ARG A 83 -12.72 -10.30 -4.56
CA ARG A 83 -11.97 -10.83 -5.71
C ARG A 83 -11.86 -9.79 -6.81
N ASP A 84 -12.94 -9.08 -7.13
CA ASP A 84 -12.90 -7.96 -8.08
C ASP A 84 -11.90 -6.88 -7.61
N LEU A 85 -11.89 -6.54 -6.32
CA LEU A 85 -10.92 -5.56 -5.77
C LEU A 85 -9.48 -6.06 -5.85
N ALA A 86 -9.23 -7.35 -5.60
CA ALA A 86 -7.91 -7.95 -5.78
C ALA A 86 -7.44 -7.88 -7.24
N LEU A 87 -8.31 -8.21 -8.19
CA LEU A 87 -8.00 -8.10 -9.63
C LEU A 87 -7.72 -6.66 -10.05
N ILE A 88 -8.55 -5.71 -9.63
CA ILE A 88 -8.36 -4.28 -9.92
C ILE A 88 -7.02 -3.79 -9.35
N SER A 89 -6.65 -4.21 -8.13
CA SER A 89 -5.36 -3.84 -7.55
C SER A 89 -4.17 -4.36 -8.36
N MET A 90 -4.28 -5.55 -8.96
CA MET A 90 -3.25 -6.11 -9.85
C MET A 90 -3.14 -5.31 -11.16
N ASP A 91 -4.27 -4.87 -11.73
CA ASP A 91 -4.29 -4.02 -12.93
C ASP A 91 -3.66 -2.64 -12.64
N LEU A 92 -3.93 -2.08 -11.46
CA LEU A 92 -3.26 -0.88 -10.98
C LEU A 92 -1.75 -1.10 -10.84
N LEU A 93 -1.31 -2.19 -10.23
CA LEU A 93 0.12 -2.49 -10.11
C LEU A 93 0.79 -2.60 -11.49
N GLN A 94 0.20 -3.37 -12.40
CA GLN A 94 0.74 -3.58 -13.74
C GLN A 94 0.83 -2.27 -14.53
N SER A 95 -0.22 -1.44 -14.52
CA SER A 95 -0.23 -0.15 -15.21
C SER A 95 0.82 0.82 -14.66
N SER A 96 1.06 0.82 -13.35
CA SER A 96 2.14 1.63 -12.77
C SER A 96 3.53 1.14 -13.16
N ALA A 97 3.77 -0.18 -13.07
CA ALA A 97 5.05 -0.75 -13.47
C ALA A 97 5.36 -0.43 -14.95
N ALA A 98 4.36 -0.55 -15.83
CA ALA A 98 4.49 -0.19 -17.24
C ALA A 98 4.78 1.32 -17.44
N LYS A 99 4.12 2.19 -16.66
CA LYS A 99 4.39 3.63 -16.68
C LYS A 99 5.85 3.91 -16.30
N VAL A 100 6.37 3.29 -15.25
CA VAL A 100 7.76 3.51 -14.82
C VAL A 100 8.75 2.95 -15.83
N ASP A 101 8.52 1.75 -16.39
CA ASP A 101 9.39 1.21 -17.45
C ASP A 101 9.43 2.12 -18.68
N ASN A 102 8.32 2.76 -19.05
CA ASN A 102 8.31 3.75 -20.13
C ASN A 102 9.14 5.00 -19.79
N VAL A 103 9.04 5.53 -18.57
CA VAL A 103 9.87 6.67 -18.11
C VAL A 103 11.35 6.29 -18.10
N LEU A 104 11.68 5.10 -17.60
CA LEU A 104 13.05 4.58 -17.58
C LEU A 104 13.63 4.39 -18.99
N ARG A 105 12.80 3.95 -19.95
CA ARG A 105 13.19 3.83 -21.35
C ARG A 105 13.49 5.20 -21.95
N GLN A 106 12.59 6.16 -21.77
CA GLN A 106 12.78 7.54 -22.25
C GLN A 106 14.03 8.17 -21.63
N HIS A 107 14.23 7.98 -20.32
CA HIS A 107 15.42 8.47 -19.63
C HIS A 107 16.67 7.82 -20.20
N SER A 108 16.71 6.50 -20.34
CA SER A 108 17.83 5.75 -20.94
C SER A 108 18.21 6.20 -22.35
N ASP A 109 17.23 6.65 -23.13
CA ASP A 109 17.44 7.12 -24.50
C ASP A 109 17.89 8.60 -24.55
N SER A 110 17.83 9.30 -23.41
CA SER A 110 18.13 10.73 -23.28
C SER A 110 19.55 10.98 -22.78
N GLY A 111 20.44 11.33 -23.69
CA GLY A 111 21.78 11.82 -23.33
C GLY A 111 22.75 10.75 -22.87
N HIS A 112 23.78 11.15 -22.13
CA HIS A 112 24.78 10.25 -21.57
C HIS A 112 24.58 10.13 -20.06
N HIS A 113 24.44 8.90 -19.59
CA HIS A 113 24.40 8.57 -18.16
C HIS A 113 25.72 7.96 -17.72
N SER A 114 25.97 7.99 -16.41
CA SER A 114 27.07 7.20 -15.84
C SER A 114 26.84 5.70 -16.08
N SER A 115 27.92 4.90 -16.02
CA SER A 115 27.81 3.44 -16.13
C SER A 115 26.94 2.84 -15.02
N SER A 116 26.99 3.39 -13.81
CA SER A 116 26.16 2.95 -12.68
C SER A 116 24.68 3.25 -12.91
N THR A 117 24.36 4.45 -13.40
CA THR A 117 22.98 4.85 -13.71
C THR A 117 22.42 4.02 -14.85
N THR A 118 23.20 3.78 -15.90
CA THR A 118 22.82 2.90 -17.01
C THR A 118 22.50 1.49 -16.51
N LEU A 119 23.29 0.96 -15.57
CA LEU A 119 23.06 -0.35 -14.98
C LEU A 119 21.81 -0.37 -14.09
N ALA A 120 21.63 0.66 -13.25
CA ALA A 120 20.45 0.82 -12.39
C ALA A 120 19.14 0.86 -13.21
N ILE A 121 19.13 1.64 -14.30
CA ILE A 121 18.00 1.68 -15.23
C ILE A 121 17.69 0.27 -15.78
N ARG A 122 18.71 -0.46 -16.24
CA ARG A 122 18.52 -1.82 -16.78
C ARG A 122 17.92 -2.77 -15.75
N TYR A 123 18.40 -2.74 -14.51
CA TYR A 123 17.84 -3.59 -13.45
C TYR A 123 16.39 -3.23 -13.12
N CYS A 124 16.08 -1.94 -12.94
CA CYS A 124 14.70 -1.50 -12.71
C CYS A 124 13.74 -1.95 -13.83
N ARG A 125 14.20 -1.90 -15.09
CA ARG A 125 13.40 -2.39 -16.23
C ARG A 125 13.21 -3.90 -16.20
N LEU A 126 14.22 -4.68 -15.78
CA LEU A 126 14.08 -6.13 -15.59
C LEU A 126 13.06 -6.47 -14.49
N ASP A 127 13.09 -5.73 -13.38
CA ASP A 127 12.15 -5.87 -12.27
C ASP A 127 10.70 -5.58 -12.71
N TYR A 128 10.46 -4.47 -13.43
CA TYR A 128 9.13 -4.16 -13.93
C TYR A 128 8.65 -5.07 -15.06
N ALA A 129 9.56 -5.60 -15.88
CA ALA A 129 9.23 -6.67 -16.79
C ALA A 129 8.82 -7.96 -16.04
N ALA A 130 9.42 -8.23 -14.88
CA ALA A 130 9.01 -9.36 -14.02
C ALA A 130 7.61 -9.14 -13.42
N VAL A 131 7.27 -7.91 -12.98
CA VAL A 131 5.89 -7.56 -12.60
C VAL A 131 4.92 -7.85 -13.76
N ALA A 132 5.23 -7.34 -14.96
CA ALA A 132 4.38 -7.51 -16.14
C ALA A 132 4.15 -8.99 -16.53
N ARG A 133 5.14 -9.87 -16.33
CA ARG A 133 5.01 -11.31 -16.59
C ARG A 133 4.26 -12.05 -15.47
N THR A 134 4.40 -11.61 -14.23
CA THR A 134 3.86 -12.30 -13.06
C THR A 134 2.38 -11.96 -12.84
N VAL A 135 1.97 -10.71 -13.11
CA VAL A 135 0.57 -10.27 -12.90
C VAL A 135 -0.45 -11.18 -13.59
N PRO A 136 -0.33 -11.53 -14.89
CA PRO A 136 -1.29 -12.41 -15.55
C PRO A 136 -1.44 -13.78 -14.89
N MET A 137 -0.35 -14.37 -14.40
CA MET A 137 -0.36 -15.67 -13.72
C MET A 137 -1.11 -15.56 -12.38
N CYS A 138 -0.75 -14.56 -11.58
CA CYS A 138 -1.39 -14.24 -10.32
C CYS A 138 -2.89 -13.94 -10.47
N ARG A 139 -3.28 -13.24 -11.54
CA ARG A 139 -4.68 -12.96 -11.86
C ARG A 139 -5.47 -14.22 -12.14
N ALA A 140 -4.91 -15.15 -12.92
CA ALA A 140 -5.57 -16.43 -13.19
C ALA A 140 -5.85 -17.20 -11.89
N MET A 141 -4.86 -17.25 -10.99
CA MET A 141 -5.02 -17.88 -9.68
C MET A 141 -6.12 -17.20 -8.84
N VAL A 142 -6.13 -15.87 -8.77
CA VAL A 142 -7.17 -15.09 -8.05
C VAL A 142 -8.56 -15.32 -8.65
N HIS A 143 -8.65 -15.39 -9.97
CA HIS A 143 -9.90 -15.64 -10.67
C HIS A 143 -10.45 -17.05 -10.39
N GLU A 144 -9.59 -18.05 -10.33
CA GLU A 144 -9.93 -19.46 -10.11
C GLU A 144 -10.07 -19.85 -8.64
N TYR A 145 -9.74 -18.94 -7.71
CA TYR A 145 -9.79 -19.22 -6.28
C TYR A 145 -11.17 -19.68 -5.82
N VAL A 146 -11.22 -20.87 -5.22
CA VAL A 146 -12.39 -21.37 -4.51
C VAL A 146 -11.94 -21.71 -3.09
N ALA A 147 -12.58 -21.09 -2.10
CA ALA A 147 -12.31 -21.42 -0.71
C ALA A 147 -12.65 -22.89 -0.44
N VAL A 148 -11.67 -23.67 0.01
CA VAL A 148 -11.85 -25.06 0.40
C VAL A 148 -12.04 -25.12 1.93
N PRO A 149 -13.23 -25.46 2.43
CA PRO A 149 -13.46 -25.53 3.88
C PRO A 149 -12.55 -26.58 4.53
N GLY A 150 -11.79 -26.16 5.55
CA GLY A 150 -10.93 -27.06 6.33
C GLY A 150 -9.54 -27.29 5.75
N ASP A 151 -9.18 -26.65 4.63
CA ASP A 151 -7.83 -26.66 4.08
C ASP A 151 -7.12 -25.34 4.39
N PRO A 152 -6.15 -25.33 5.34
CA PRO A 152 -5.38 -24.14 5.66
C PRO A 152 -4.35 -23.77 4.59
N THR A 153 -3.99 -24.70 3.69
CA THR A 153 -2.97 -24.51 2.65
C THR A 153 -3.53 -23.94 1.35
N ALA A 154 -4.86 -23.87 1.22
CA ALA A 154 -5.53 -23.30 0.04
C ALA A 154 -5.14 -21.83 -0.25
N GLY A 155 -4.48 -21.14 0.70
CA GLY A 155 -3.94 -19.79 0.54
C GLY A 155 -2.45 -19.71 0.17
N ASP A 156 -1.66 -20.79 0.29
CA ASP A 156 -0.19 -20.74 0.21
C ASP A 156 0.31 -20.29 -1.15
N ASP A 157 -0.27 -20.83 -2.23
CA ASP A 157 0.06 -20.45 -3.60
C ASP A 157 -0.23 -18.95 -3.87
N PHE A 158 -1.24 -18.36 -3.20
CA PHE A 158 -1.55 -16.93 -3.30
C PHE A 158 -0.51 -16.08 -2.61
N TYR A 159 -0.03 -16.51 -1.44
CA TYR A 159 1.04 -15.82 -0.73
C TYR A 159 2.34 -15.82 -1.55
N ASP A 160 2.66 -16.92 -2.21
CA ASP A 160 3.82 -17.01 -3.08
C ASP A 160 3.70 -16.08 -4.30
N CYS A 161 2.52 -16.04 -4.93
CA CYS A 161 2.24 -15.14 -6.03
C CYS A 161 2.39 -13.66 -5.61
N ILE A 162 1.75 -13.23 -4.51
CA ILE A 162 1.83 -11.82 -4.07
C ILE A 162 3.22 -11.47 -3.53
N ALA A 163 3.96 -12.43 -2.97
CA ALA A 163 5.35 -12.22 -2.58
C ALA A 163 6.25 -11.97 -3.80
N ARG A 164 6.08 -12.76 -4.88
CA ARG A 164 6.79 -12.55 -6.15
C ARG A 164 6.48 -11.18 -6.76
N LEU A 165 5.22 -10.77 -6.77
CA LEU A 165 4.81 -9.44 -7.22
C LEU A 165 5.41 -8.33 -6.36
N GLY A 166 5.34 -8.46 -5.03
CA GLY A 166 5.87 -7.51 -4.07
C GLY A 166 7.38 -7.32 -4.24
N ASN A 167 8.14 -8.41 -4.34
CA ASN A 167 9.58 -8.37 -4.54
C ASN A 167 9.96 -7.69 -5.86
N ALA A 168 9.34 -8.09 -6.97
CA ALA A 168 9.59 -7.47 -8.27
C ALA A 168 9.22 -5.97 -8.29
N ALA A 169 8.14 -5.58 -7.61
CA ALA A 169 7.75 -4.18 -7.49
C ALA A 169 8.72 -3.35 -6.62
N ALA A 170 9.33 -3.95 -5.59
CA ALA A 170 10.16 -3.27 -4.62
C ALA A 170 11.65 -3.20 -5.00
N ASN A 171 12.18 -4.17 -5.76
CA ASN A 171 13.62 -4.26 -6.06
C ASN A 171 14.19 -2.99 -6.70
N CYS A 172 13.44 -2.35 -7.62
CA CYS A 172 13.88 -1.11 -8.26
C CYS A 172 14.16 0.01 -7.24
N TRP A 173 13.45 0.03 -6.10
CA TRP A 173 13.64 1.02 -5.04
C TRP A 173 15.08 1.05 -4.52
N GLY A 174 15.75 -0.10 -4.42
CA GLY A 174 17.14 -0.18 -3.97
C GLY A 174 18.11 0.56 -4.91
N TYR A 175 17.92 0.43 -6.22
CA TYR A 175 18.74 1.13 -7.21
C TYR A 175 18.46 2.63 -7.22
N VAL A 176 17.19 3.01 -7.07
CA VAL A 176 16.75 4.42 -7.03
C VAL A 176 17.32 5.13 -5.81
N LEU A 177 17.39 4.48 -4.65
CA LEU A 177 18.00 5.06 -3.44
C LEU A 177 19.51 5.24 -3.56
N ALA A 178 20.17 4.43 -4.38
CA ALA A 178 21.62 4.45 -4.56
C ALA A 178 22.09 5.39 -5.69
N ASP A 179 21.17 5.94 -6.48
CA ASP A 179 21.47 6.75 -7.67
C ASP A 179 20.64 8.04 -7.68
N ASP A 180 21.26 9.17 -7.33
CA ASP A 180 20.63 10.49 -7.25
C ASP A 180 20.03 10.97 -8.58
N GLU A 181 20.63 10.57 -9.71
CA GLU A 181 20.12 10.93 -11.03
C GLU A 181 18.80 10.22 -11.27
N LEU A 182 18.77 8.91 -11.04
CA LEU A 182 17.58 8.09 -11.18
C LEU A 182 16.50 8.48 -10.17
N ALA A 183 16.88 8.78 -8.92
CA ALA A 183 15.98 9.24 -7.87
C ALA A 183 15.17 10.48 -8.29
N LYS A 184 15.82 11.45 -8.93
CA LYS A 184 15.15 12.67 -9.42
C LYS A 184 14.10 12.38 -10.49
N VAL A 185 14.27 11.29 -11.23
CA VAL A 185 13.41 10.96 -12.38
C VAL A 185 12.23 10.09 -11.99
N VAL A 186 12.43 9.07 -11.14
CA VAL A 186 11.42 8.02 -10.93
C VAL A 186 11.06 7.74 -9.47
N SER A 187 11.64 8.42 -8.47
CA SER A 187 11.41 8.07 -7.05
C SER A 187 9.92 8.08 -6.65
N LYS A 188 9.15 9.05 -7.14
CA LYS A 188 7.72 9.14 -6.87
C LYS A 188 6.97 7.97 -7.49
N GLU A 189 7.20 7.70 -8.77
CA GLU A 189 6.54 6.65 -9.55
C GLU A 189 6.87 5.25 -9.01
N VAL A 190 8.13 4.99 -8.66
CA VAL A 190 8.57 3.73 -8.05
C VAL A 190 7.89 3.56 -6.69
N GLY A 191 7.70 4.66 -5.95
CA GLY A 191 6.94 4.66 -4.69
C GLY A 191 5.47 4.33 -4.90
N GLU A 192 4.85 4.83 -5.96
CA GLU A 192 3.49 4.46 -6.35
C GLU A 192 3.39 2.97 -6.71
N VAL A 193 4.37 2.40 -7.42
CA VAL A 193 4.41 0.95 -7.71
C VAL A 193 4.48 0.13 -6.43
N PHE A 194 5.36 0.51 -5.50
CA PHE A 194 5.49 -0.16 -4.22
C PHE A 194 4.18 -0.13 -3.42
N GLN A 195 3.52 1.03 -3.34
CA GLN A 195 2.24 1.18 -2.66
C GLN A 195 1.13 0.33 -3.31
N ARG A 196 1.13 0.19 -4.65
CA ARG A 196 0.18 -0.66 -5.36
C ARG A 196 0.45 -2.15 -5.15
N ALA A 197 1.72 -2.55 -5.01
CA ALA A 197 2.05 -3.91 -4.63
C ALA A 197 1.57 -4.25 -3.21
N THR A 198 1.66 -3.30 -2.28
CA THR A 198 1.04 -3.44 -0.96
C THR A 198 -0.48 -3.56 -1.03
N LEU A 199 -1.13 -2.77 -1.89
CA LEU A 199 -2.58 -2.88 -2.10
C LEU A 199 -2.96 -4.27 -2.64
N VAL A 200 -2.21 -4.82 -3.61
CA VAL A 200 -2.42 -6.18 -4.11
C VAL A 200 -2.38 -7.20 -2.98
N ARG A 201 -1.33 -7.15 -2.16
CA ARG A 201 -1.20 -8.04 -1.01
C ARG A 201 -2.42 -7.92 -0.08
N ALA A 202 -2.79 -6.70 0.29
CA ALA A 202 -3.89 -6.46 1.21
C ALA A 202 -5.24 -6.96 0.67
N MET A 203 -5.54 -6.73 -0.61
CA MET A 203 -6.81 -7.17 -1.21
C MET A 203 -6.87 -8.69 -1.39
N VAL A 204 -5.75 -9.33 -1.73
CA VAL A 204 -5.67 -10.80 -1.79
C VAL A 204 -5.85 -11.41 -0.40
N GLU A 205 -5.19 -10.87 0.64
CA GLU A 205 -5.34 -11.31 2.03
C GLU A 205 -6.79 -11.18 2.53
N VAL A 206 -7.46 -10.08 2.17
CA VAL A 206 -8.89 -9.88 2.49
C VAL A 206 -9.78 -10.87 1.72
N MET A 207 -9.51 -11.11 0.43
CA MET A 207 -10.27 -12.04 -0.42
C MET A 207 -10.21 -13.49 0.10
N ILE A 208 -9.03 -13.98 0.47
CA ILE A 208 -8.86 -15.35 0.96
C ILE A 208 -9.39 -15.55 2.40
N GLY A 209 -9.90 -14.50 3.03
CA GLY A 209 -10.56 -14.57 4.33
C GLY A 209 -9.60 -14.95 5.44
N PHE A 210 -8.50 -14.20 5.57
CA PHE A 210 -7.51 -14.39 6.64
C PHE A 210 -8.20 -14.65 7.99
N ARG A 211 -7.98 -15.84 8.58
CA ARG A 211 -8.47 -16.16 9.92
C ARG A 211 -7.51 -15.60 10.94
N HIS A 212 -8.06 -14.94 11.95
CA HIS A 212 -7.35 -14.55 13.15
C HIS A 212 -6.90 -15.82 13.88
N ASP A 213 -5.68 -16.27 13.63
CA ASP A 213 -4.98 -17.10 14.60
C ASP A 213 -4.36 -16.13 15.61
N SER A 214 -5.14 -15.84 16.64
CA SER A 214 -4.68 -15.19 17.87
C SER A 214 -3.65 -16.11 18.53
N SER A 215 -2.37 -15.77 18.35
CA SER A 215 -1.26 -16.21 19.20
C SER A 215 -1.04 -15.18 20.31
#